data_AF-A0A9N8HGA4-F1
#
_entry.id   AF-A0A9N8HGA4-F1
#
_cell.length_a   1.000
_cell.length_b   1.000
_cell.length_c   1.000
_cell.angle_alpha   90.00
_cell.angle_beta   90.00
_cell.angle_gamma   90.00
#
_symmetry.space_group_name_H-M   'P 1'
#
loop_
_entity.id
_entity.type
_entity.pdbx_description
1 polymer ?
#
loop_
_entity_poly.entity_id
_entity_poly.type
_entity_poly.pdbx_seq_one_letter_code
_entity_poly.pdbx_strand_id
1 'polypeptide(L)'
;MRSDESKSDLPLLDITVAEKVDVGTDKVLESPHVSEGPGRIANSPVPSIFVDDRGEIHRLRVGGKRINMLFSKKDVMRSGYLHNHKTFSFVVSGKVEVWLLETDGTKKTVYESGKFLTVDSFVPHILHFLEDTIILEFWEGKFQCWYYHPYRRLVQLQNELVANCGNKDDVSSSIGQFQRLVPADLGEATKTTTAGAILWLGTGMVVGAVAATASLLFLAGSAKHRS
;
A
#
# COMPACT_ATOMS: atom_id res chain seq x y z
N MET A 1 -48.40 -3.51 40.50
CA MET A 1 -46.93 -3.70 40.48
C MET A 1 -46.45 -3.39 39.07
N ARG A 2 -45.42 -2.54 38.99
CA ARG A 2 -44.75 -1.92 37.82
C ARG A 2 -44.94 -2.58 36.44
N SER A 3 -45.36 -1.76 35.49
CA SER A 3 -45.00 -1.89 34.07
C SER A 3 -44.05 -0.74 33.73
N ASP A 4 -42.77 -1.06 33.60
CA ASP A 4 -41.73 -0.23 33.01
C ASP A 4 -41.98 -0.05 31.52
N GLU A 5 -41.96 1.18 31.02
CA GLU A 5 -41.45 1.50 29.68
C GLU A 5 -40.86 2.93 29.71
N SER A 6 -39.61 3.06 30.18
CA SER A 6 -38.82 4.25 29.89
C SER A 6 -38.31 4.15 28.45
N LYS A 7 -38.95 4.86 27.52
CA LYS A 7 -38.36 5.17 26.22
C LYS A 7 -37.11 6.01 26.48
N SER A 8 -35.96 5.40 26.29
CA SER A 8 -34.68 6.10 26.23
C SER A 8 -34.55 6.68 24.83
N ASP A 9 -35.00 7.91 24.66
CA ASP A 9 -34.64 8.74 23.52
C ASP A 9 -33.16 9.10 23.66
N LEU A 10 -32.29 8.21 23.19
CA LEU A 10 -30.90 8.55 22.94
C LEU A 10 -30.88 9.52 21.75
N PRO A 11 -30.29 10.72 21.88
CA PRO A 11 -30.18 11.64 20.77
C PRO A 11 -29.32 10.97 19.69
N LEU A 12 -29.92 10.71 18.54
CA LEU A 12 -29.20 10.42 17.32
C LEU A 12 -28.27 11.61 17.07
N LEU A 13 -26.98 11.40 17.29
CA LEU A 13 -25.97 12.34 16.85
C LEU A 13 -26.04 12.38 15.33
N ASP A 14 -26.74 13.39 14.79
CA ASP A 14 -26.65 13.80 13.40
C ASP A 14 -25.21 14.25 13.13
N ILE A 15 -24.35 13.28 12.81
CA ILE A 15 -23.03 13.53 12.26
C ILE A 15 -23.28 13.97 10.82
N THR A 16 -23.49 15.27 10.63
CA THR A 16 -23.47 15.90 9.32
C THR A 16 -22.03 15.82 8.79
N VAL A 17 -21.73 14.75 8.05
CA VAL A 17 -20.51 14.66 7.24
C VAL A 17 -20.73 15.56 6.02
N ALA A 18 -20.61 16.86 6.21
CA ALA A 18 -20.91 17.86 5.18
C ALA A 18 -19.77 18.84 4.93
N GLU A 19 -18.53 18.51 5.32
CA GLU A 19 -17.39 19.22 4.75
C GLU A 19 -17.06 18.60 3.40
N LYS A 20 -17.59 19.22 2.34
CA LYS A 20 -17.32 18.82 0.96
C LYS A 20 -15.83 19.02 0.68
N VAL A 21 -15.12 17.93 0.48
CA VAL A 21 -13.70 17.96 0.12
C VAL A 21 -13.56 18.22 -1.39
N ASP A 22 -12.76 19.20 -1.79
CA ASP A 22 -12.52 19.57 -3.19
C ASP A 22 -11.53 18.61 -3.88
N VAL A 23 -11.92 17.34 -3.98
CA VAL A 23 -11.10 16.25 -4.52
C VAL A 23 -10.76 16.46 -5.99
N GLY A 24 -9.53 16.08 -6.39
CA GLY A 24 -9.06 16.19 -7.77
C GLY A 24 -8.51 17.57 -8.13
N THR A 25 -8.47 18.49 -7.17
CA THR A 25 -7.88 19.84 -7.31
C THR A 25 -6.88 20.12 -6.20
N ASP A 26 -5.98 21.06 -6.40
CA ASP A 26 -5.00 21.49 -5.39
C ASP A 26 -5.65 22.05 -4.11
N LYS A 27 -6.87 22.58 -4.18
CA LYS A 27 -7.66 23.01 -3.01
C LYS A 27 -7.88 21.91 -1.98
N VAL A 28 -7.80 20.63 -2.37
CA VAL A 28 -7.85 19.51 -1.41
C VAL A 28 -6.78 19.64 -0.32
N LEU A 29 -5.65 20.29 -0.62
CA LEU A 29 -4.54 20.50 0.30
C LEU A 29 -4.87 21.49 1.44
N GLU A 30 -5.91 22.32 1.26
CA GLU A 30 -6.38 23.26 2.28
C GLU A 30 -7.27 22.57 3.33
N SER A 31 -7.70 21.33 3.06
CA SER A 31 -8.54 20.56 3.98
C SER A 31 -7.81 20.28 5.30
N PRO A 32 -8.48 20.39 6.47
CA PRO A 32 -7.90 20.00 7.77
C PRO A 32 -7.58 18.49 7.85
N HIS A 33 -8.02 17.70 6.88
CA HIS A 33 -7.75 16.28 6.77
C HIS A 33 -6.49 15.95 5.97
N VAL A 34 -5.81 16.96 5.42
CA VAL A 34 -4.61 16.78 4.60
C VAL A 34 -3.39 17.38 5.30
N SER A 35 -2.28 16.65 5.25
CA SER A 35 -0.98 17.13 5.72
C SER A 35 0.14 16.62 4.83
N GLU A 36 1.28 17.31 4.81
CA GLU A 36 2.42 16.88 4.02
C GLU A 36 2.89 15.48 4.43
N GLY A 37 3.05 14.61 3.44
CA GLY A 37 3.51 13.24 3.65
C GLY A 37 5.02 13.18 3.94
N PRO A 38 5.54 12.00 4.31
CA PRO A 38 6.95 11.87 4.62
C PRO A 38 7.78 12.01 3.34
N GLY A 39 8.48 13.14 3.21
CA GLY A 39 9.46 13.38 2.14
C GLY A 39 10.57 12.32 2.03
N ARG A 40 10.69 11.45 3.04
CA ARG A 40 11.61 10.28 3.07
C ARG A 40 11.40 9.35 1.86
N ILE A 41 10.18 9.21 1.35
CA ILE A 41 9.91 8.36 0.17
C ILE A 41 10.45 9.03 -1.11
N ALA A 42 10.33 10.35 -1.25
CA ALA A 42 10.91 11.10 -2.37
C ALA A 42 12.44 10.97 -2.40
N ASN A 43 13.06 11.03 -1.22
CA ASN A 43 14.52 11.02 -1.05
C ASN A 43 15.15 9.63 -0.91
N SER A 44 14.36 8.56 -1.01
CA SER A 44 14.89 7.20 -0.94
C SER A 44 15.87 6.93 -2.10
N PRO A 45 17.08 6.40 -1.83
CA PRO A 45 18.01 6.01 -2.87
C PRO A 45 17.38 5.08 -3.92
N VAL A 46 17.85 5.19 -5.16
CA VAL A 46 17.43 4.34 -6.27
C VAL A 46 18.70 3.88 -7.00
N PRO A 47 19.00 2.56 -7.05
CA PRO A 47 18.15 1.45 -6.62
C PRO A 47 18.11 1.23 -5.09
N SER A 48 16.97 0.76 -4.55
CA SER A 48 16.85 0.30 -3.15
C SER A 48 15.69 -0.67 -2.95
N ILE A 49 15.72 -1.43 -1.87
CA ILE A 49 14.61 -2.27 -1.42
C ILE A 49 14.21 -1.82 -0.02
N PHE A 50 12.93 -1.53 0.17
CA PHE A 50 12.34 -1.30 1.50
C PHE A 50 11.43 -2.46 1.85
N VAL A 51 11.61 -3.00 3.06
CA VAL A 51 10.84 -4.14 3.57
C VAL A 51 10.13 -3.72 4.85
N ASP A 52 8.87 -4.10 4.96
CA ASP A 52 8.06 -4.03 6.18
C ASP A 52 7.12 -5.25 6.26
N ASP A 53 6.32 -5.33 7.32
CA ASP A 53 5.43 -6.48 7.56
C ASP A 53 4.43 -6.73 6.43
N ARG A 54 4.15 -5.69 5.64
CA ARG A 54 3.20 -5.71 4.53
C ARG A 54 3.81 -6.23 3.24
N GLY A 55 5.13 -6.38 3.16
CA GLY A 55 5.87 -6.84 1.98
C GLY A 55 7.03 -5.91 1.61
N GLU A 56 7.28 -5.73 0.32
CA GLU A 56 8.50 -5.09 -0.19
C GLU A 56 8.21 -4.00 -1.22
N ILE A 57 9.07 -2.98 -1.27
CA ILE A 57 9.08 -1.94 -2.29
C ILE A 57 10.47 -1.89 -2.90
N HIS A 58 10.57 -2.37 -4.13
CA HIS A 58 11.77 -2.32 -4.96
C HIS A 58 11.74 -1.03 -5.78
N ARG A 59 12.67 -0.13 -5.52
CA ARG A 59 12.79 1.15 -6.23
C ARG A 59 13.88 1.02 -7.27
N LEU A 60 13.56 1.35 -8.51
CA LEU A 60 14.48 1.22 -9.64
C LEU A 60 14.29 2.38 -10.63
N ARG A 61 15.25 2.55 -11.55
CA ARG A 61 15.15 3.52 -12.66
C ARG A 61 15.10 2.78 -13.98
N VAL A 62 14.12 3.10 -14.82
CA VAL A 62 14.03 2.64 -16.22
C VAL A 62 13.80 3.84 -17.11
N GLY A 63 14.66 4.05 -18.10
CA GLY A 63 14.51 5.16 -19.06
C GLY A 63 14.41 6.54 -18.38
N GLY A 64 15.17 6.76 -17.30
CA GLY A 64 15.15 8.00 -16.51
C GLY A 64 13.95 8.14 -15.55
N LYS A 65 12.93 7.28 -15.64
CA LYS A 65 11.79 7.27 -14.72
C LYS A 65 12.06 6.41 -13.51
N ARG A 66 11.67 6.89 -12.34
CA ARG A 66 11.62 6.08 -11.11
C ARG A 66 10.38 5.19 -11.18
N ILE A 67 10.57 3.91 -10.97
CA ILE A 67 9.51 2.90 -10.86
C ILE A 67 9.62 2.27 -9.49
N ASN A 68 8.50 2.12 -8.80
CA ASN A 68 8.39 1.29 -7.63
C ASN A 68 7.71 -0.03 -8.04
N MET A 69 8.34 -1.16 -7.77
CA MET A 69 7.69 -2.47 -7.82
C MET A 69 7.35 -2.88 -6.40
N LEU A 70 6.06 -3.01 -6.10
CA LEU A 70 5.54 -3.30 -4.79
C LEU A 70 5.10 -4.76 -4.76
N PHE A 71 5.70 -5.55 -3.87
CA PHE A 71 5.10 -6.80 -3.41
C PHE A 71 4.31 -6.50 -2.13
N SER A 72 3.03 -6.85 -2.12
CA SER A 72 2.17 -6.69 -0.96
C SER A 72 1.49 -7.99 -0.63
N LYS A 73 1.53 -8.37 0.65
CA LYS A 73 0.82 -9.55 1.16
C LYS A 73 -0.69 -9.35 1.06
N LYS A 74 -1.42 -10.45 1.00
CA LYS A 74 -2.87 -10.46 1.12
C LYS A 74 -3.36 -9.74 2.37
N ASP A 75 -4.53 -9.13 2.25
CA ASP A 75 -5.31 -8.41 3.24
C ASP A 75 -4.69 -7.10 3.71
N VAL A 76 -3.45 -6.75 3.34
CA VAL A 76 -2.84 -5.48 3.78
C VAL A 76 -3.36 -4.28 2.97
N MET A 77 -3.22 -3.08 3.53
CA MET A 77 -3.48 -1.82 2.85
C MET A 77 -2.20 -0.98 2.71
N ARG A 78 -2.06 -0.32 1.56
CA ARG A 78 -1.04 0.71 1.30
C ARG A 78 -1.68 2.00 0.81
N SER A 79 -0.85 3.05 0.69
CA SER A 79 -1.26 4.44 0.45
C SER A 79 -1.93 5.13 1.65
N GLY A 80 -3.13 5.69 1.46
CA GLY A 80 -3.73 6.66 2.39
C GLY A 80 -3.19 8.08 2.17
N TYR A 81 -2.76 8.38 0.95
CA TYR A 81 -2.26 9.70 0.54
C TYR A 81 -2.80 10.09 -0.84
N LEU A 82 -2.44 11.29 -1.26
CA LEU A 82 -2.64 11.82 -2.62
C LEU A 82 -1.32 12.35 -3.18
N HIS A 83 -1.28 12.54 -4.50
CA HIS A 83 -0.15 13.11 -5.24
C HIS A 83 -0.58 14.36 -5.99
N ASN A 84 0.34 15.28 -6.29
CA ASN A 84 0.10 16.41 -7.20
C ASN A 84 0.26 16.04 -8.68
N HIS A 85 0.54 14.77 -8.97
CA HIS A 85 0.74 14.23 -10.31
C HIS A 85 -0.09 12.98 -10.50
N LYS A 86 -0.44 12.70 -11.76
CA LYS A 86 -1.05 11.43 -12.13
C LYS A 86 -0.10 10.28 -11.81
N THR A 87 -0.68 9.24 -11.21
CA THR A 87 0.01 8.00 -10.87
C THR A 87 -0.50 6.90 -11.79
N PHE A 88 0.42 6.07 -12.26
CA PHE A 88 0.13 4.94 -13.12
C PHE A 88 0.56 3.67 -12.44
N SER A 89 -0.35 2.69 -12.40
CA SER A 89 -0.08 1.41 -11.80
C SER A 89 -0.48 0.26 -12.71
N PHE A 90 0.34 -0.78 -12.75
CA PHE A 90 0.08 -2.00 -13.51
C PHE A 90 0.15 -3.21 -12.58
N VAL A 91 -0.93 -3.99 -12.52
CA VAL A 91 -1.00 -5.20 -11.71
C VAL A 91 -0.32 -6.33 -12.48
N VAL A 92 0.86 -6.74 -12.03
CA VAL A 92 1.64 -7.81 -12.66
C VAL A 92 1.07 -9.17 -12.28
N SER A 93 0.78 -9.37 -10.99
CA SER A 93 0.19 -10.59 -10.44
C SER A 93 -0.70 -10.28 -9.25
N GLY A 94 -1.66 -11.15 -8.95
CA GLY A 94 -2.59 -11.00 -7.83
C GLY A 94 -3.80 -10.12 -8.14
N LYS A 95 -4.36 -9.51 -7.08
CA LYS A 95 -5.61 -8.75 -7.11
C LYS A 95 -5.62 -7.63 -6.07
N VAL A 96 -5.99 -6.43 -6.50
CA VAL A 96 -6.08 -5.24 -5.65
C VAL A 96 -7.42 -4.56 -5.82
N GLU A 97 -8.03 -4.15 -4.71
CA GLU A 97 -9.16 -3.22 -4.68
C GLU A 97 -8.64 -1.81 -4.44
N VAL A 98 -8.84 -0.92 -5.41
CA VAL A 98 -8.44 0.48 -5.32
C VAL A 98 -9.63 1.30 -4.84
N TRP A 99 -9.41 2.07 -3.79
CA TRP A 99 -10.41 2.97 -3.23
C TRP A 99 -10.02 4.38 -3.62
N LEU A 100 -10.89 5.09 -4.32
CA LEU A 100 -10.71 6.47 -4.73
C LEU A 100 -11.75 7.33 -4.03
N LEU A 101 -11.32 8.45 -3.45
CA LEU A 101 -12.25 9.45 -2.99
C LEU A 101 -12.78 10.23 -4.22
N GLU A 102 -14.08 10.23 -4.41
CA GLU A 102 -14.82 11.03 -5.38
C GLU A 102 -15.71 12.04 -4.61
N THR A 103 -16.37 12.95 -5.33
CA THR A 103 -17.19 14.01 -4.71
C THR A 103 -18.39 13.45 -3.94
N ASP A 104 -18.89 12.27 -4.32
CA ASP A 104 -20.03 11.59 -3.72
C ASP A 104 -19.64 10.52 -2.68
N GLY A 105 -18.34 10.29 -2.47
CA GLY A 105 -17.84 9.36 -1.47
C GLY A 105 -16.68 8.50 -1.97
N THR A 106 -16.52 7.32 -1.37
CA THR A 106 -15.44 6.40 -1.75
C THR A 106 -15.92 5.41 -2.79
N LYS A 107 -15.33 5.45 -3.98
CA LYS A 107 -15.52 4.44 -5.02
C LYS A 107 -14.48 3.35 -4.90
N LYS A 108 -14.91 2.10 -4.99
CA LYS A 108 -14.03 0.92 -4.95
C LYS A 108 -14.04 0.21 -6.29
N THR A 109 -12.87 -0.17 -6.78
CA THR A 109 -12.76 -0.90 -8.06
C THR A 109 -11.67 -1.95 -7.95
N VAL A 110 -12.00 -3.17 -8.35
CA VAL A 110 -11.08 -4.31 -8.32
C VAL A 110 -10.30 -4.39 -9.62
N TYR A 111 -8.98 -4.54 -9.51
CA TYR A 111 -8.06 -4.76 -10.61
C TYR A 111 -7.32 -6.07 -10.42
N GLU A 112 -7.36 -6.91 -11.44
CA GLU A 112 -6.69 -8.20 -11.50
C GLU A 112 -5.41 -8.11 -12.33
N SER A 113 -4.66 -9.22 -12.38
CA SER A 113 -3.42 -9.32 -13.15
C SER A 113 -3.58 -8.91 -14.62
N GLY A 114 -2.60 -8.18 -15.14
CA GLY A 114 -2.60 -7.65 -16.50
C GLY A 114 -3.42 -6.36 -16.68
N LYS A 115 -4.01 -5.82 -15.60
CA LYS A 115 -4.76 -4.56 -15.67
C LYS A 115 -3.89 -3.35 -15.34
N PHE A 116 -4.18 -2.27 -16.05
CA PHE A 116 -3.60 -0.96 -15.85
C PHE A 116 -4.63 -0.04 -15.18
N LEU A 117 -4.18 0.77 -14.24
CA LEU A 117 -5.02 1.74 -13.54
C LEU A 117 -4.29 3.07 -13.38
N THR A 118 -5.07 4.13 -13.33
CA THR A 118 -4.57 5.49 -13.16
C THR A 118 -5.26 6.15 -11.98
N VAL A 119 -4.49 6.91 -11.21
CA VAL A 119 -5.02 7.80 -10.19
C VAL A 119 -4.67 9.22 -10.58
N ASP A 120 -5.69 10.06 -10.75
CA ASP A 120 -5.50 11.45 -11.13
C ASP A 120 -4.86 12.26 -9.99
N SER A 121 -4.27 13.40 -10.34
CA SER A 121 -3.72 14.34 -9.37
C SER A 121 -4.77 14.73 -8.33
N PHE A 122 -4.32 14.89 -7.09
CA PHE A 122 -5.10 15.34 -5.95
C PHE A 122 -6.29 14.45 -5.59
N VAL A 123 -6.24 13.15 -5.96
CA VAL A 123 -7.22 12.15 -5.56
C VAL A 123 -6.65 11.26 -4.43
N PRO A 124 -7.18 11.35 -3.20
CA PRO A 124 -6.87 10.42 -2.13
C PRO A 124 -7.21 8.99 -2.52
N HIS A 125 -6.32 8.05 -2.22
CA HIS A 125 -6.54 6.65 -2.58
C HIS A 125 -5.98 5.65 -1.56
N ILE A 126 -6.53 4.43 -1.57
CA ILE A 126 -6.03 3.25 -0.86
C ILE A 126 -5.84 2.12 -1.87
N LEU A 127 -4.79 1.33 -1.67
CA LEU A 127 -4.60 0.04 -2.32
C LEU A 127 -4.87 -1.05 -1.28
N HIS A 128 -5.97 -1.77 -1.41
CA HIS A 128 -6.34 -2.90 -0.55
C HIS A 128 -6.06 -4.22 -1.29
N PHE A 129 -5.10 -4.99 -0.82
CA PHE A 129 -4.61 -6.17 -1.53
C PHE A 129 -5.45 -7.40 -1.16
N LEU A 130 -6.25 -7.90 -2.11
CA LEU A 130 -7.14 -9.04 -1.89
C LEU A 130 -6.41 -10.39 -1.97
N GLU A 131 -5.20 -10.37 -2.56
CA GLU A 131 -4.28 -11.48 -2.72
C GLU A 131 -2.84 -10.96 -2.56
N ASP A 132 -1.86 -11.86 -2.42
CA ASP A 132 -0.45 -11.51 -2.60
C ASP A 132 -0.27 -10.94 -4.01
N THR A 133 0.13 -9.67 -4.09
CA THR A 133 0.03 -8.89 -5.32
C THR A 133 1.35 -8.18 -5.63
N ILE A 134 1.73 -8.20 -6.90
CA ILE A 134 2.84 -7.40 -7.43
C ILE A 134 2.27 -6.28 -8.30
N ILE A 135 2.58 -5.03 -7.95
CA ILE A 135 2.20 -3.84 -8.73
C ILE A 135 3.45 -3.06 -9.11
N LEU A 136 3.50 -2.59 -10.35
CA LEU A 136 4.43 -1.54 -10.79
C LEU A 136 3.74 -0.19 -10.70
N GLU A 137 4.40 0.79 -10.10
CA GLU A 137 3.89 2.15 -9.92
C GLU A 137 4.92 3.20 -10.37
N PHE A 138 4.47 4.21 -11.11
CA PHE A 138 5.27 5.36 -11.51
C PHE A 138 4.41 6.63 -11.66
N TRP A 139 5.07 7.78 -11.75
CA TRP A 139 4.42 9.10 -11.80
C TRP A 139 4.90 9.92 -12.99
N GLU A 140 4.10 10.90 -13.41
CA GLU A 140 4.51 11.87 -14.44
C GLU A 140 5.66 12.77 -13.98
N GLY A 141 5.65 13.16 -12.70
CA GLY A 141 6.58 14.14 -12.13
C GLY A 141 7.47 13.59 -11.01
N LYS A 142 8.04 14.51 -10.22
CA LYS A 142 8.81 14.15 -9.02
C LYS A 142 7.85 13.61 -7.97
N PHE A 143 8.25 12.55 -7.27
CA PHE A 143 7.44 11.99 -6.20
C PHE A 143 7.23 13.03 -5.10
N GLN A 144 5.97 13.37 -4.83
CA GLN A 144 5.52 14.17 -3.69
C GLN A 144 4.16 13.64 -3.26
N CYS A 145 3.89 13.59 -1.95
CA CYS A 145 2.59 13.12 -1.45
C CYS A 145 2.15 13.86 -0.20
N TRP A 146 0.84 13.85 0.03
CA TRP A 146 0.18 14.36 1.23
C TRP A 146 -0.70 13.28 1.82
N TYR A 147 -0.63 13.09 3.13
CA TYR A 147 -1.55 12.19 3.80
C TYR A 147 -2.96 12.72 3.75
N TYR A 148 -3.91 11.84 3.46
CA TYR A 148 -5.32 12.08 3.72
C TYR A 148 -5.70 11.29 4.97
N HIS A 149 -5.80 11.99 6.10
CA HIS A 149 -5.89 11.37 7.44
C HIS A 149 -7.03 10.36 7.60
N PRO A 150 -8.24 10.55 7.04
CA PRO A 150 -9.29 9.53 7.10
C PRO A 150 -8.83 8.20 6.50
N TYR A 151 -8.24 8.20 5.31
CA TYR A 151 -7.72 6.98 4.69
C TYR A 151 -6.45 6.49 5.38
N ARG A 152 -5.57 7.38 5.80
CA ARG A 152 -4.34 6.99 6.47
C ARG A 152 -4.60 6.23 7.78
N ARG A 153 -5.61 6.65 8.54
CA ARG A 153 -6.06 5.95 9.76
C ARG A 153 -6.62 4.56 9.44
N LEU A 154 -7.42 4.43 8.38
CA LEU A 154 -7.92 3.12 7.93
C LEU A 154 -6.76 2.17 7.60
N VAL A 155 -5.76 2.66 6.85
CA VAL A 155 -4.56 1.87 6.52
C VAL A 155 -3.80 1.43 7.78
N GLN A 156 -3.66 2.31 8.78
CA GLN A 156 -2.97 1.97 10.03
C GLN A 156 -3.72 0.91 10.82
N LEU A 157 -5.01 1.16 11.11
CA LEU A 157 -5.86 0.24 11.88
C LEU A 157 -5.96 -1.13 11.22
N GLN A 158 -6.15 -1.16 9.90
CA GLN A 158 -6.26 -2.41 9.17
C GLN A 158 -4.96 -3.23 9.27
N ASN A 159 -3.81 -2.60 9.06
CA ASN A 159 -2.53 -3.30 9.12
C ASN A 159 -2.19 -3.76 10.55
N GLU A 160 -2.56 -2.98 11.57
CA GLU A 160 -2.45 -3.39 12.98
C GLU A 160 -3.32 -4.62 13.27
N LEU A 161 -4.55 -4.66 12.76
CA LEU A 161 -5.43 -5.82 12.89
C LEU A 161 -4.85 -7.07 12.21
N VAL A 162 -4.32 -6.94 10.99
CA VAL A 162 -3.70 -8.07 10.29
C VAL A 162 -2.44 -8.58 11.01
N ALA A 163 -1.62 -7.68 11.54
CA ALA A 163 -0.45 -8.06 12.33
C ALA A 163 -0.85 -8.82 13.60
N ASN A 164 -1.89 -8.36 14.31
CA ASN A 164 -2.35 -8.95 15.56
C ASN A 164 -3.17 -10.26 15.38
N CYS A 165 -3.84 -10.45 14.24
CA CYS A 165 -4.55 -11.71 13.96
C CYS A 165 -3.60 -12.88 13.65
N GLY A 166 -2.36 -12.60 13.25
CA GLY A 166 -1.35 -13.61 12.91
C GLY A 166 -0.60 -14.19 14.11
N ASN A 167 -0.63 -13.54 15.28
CA ASN A 167 0.12 -13.95 16.48
C ASN A 167 -0.67 -13.60 17.75
N LYS A 168 -1.14 -14.60 18.50
CA LYS A 168 -1.77 -14.37 19.82
C LYS A 168 -0.76 -14.03 20.92
N ASP A 169 0.54 -14.26 20.68
CA ASP A 169 1.59 -14.14 21.69
C ASP A 169 2.66 -13.08 21.36
N ASP A 170 2.55 -12.38 20.23
CA ASP A 170 3.54 -11.41 19.78
C ASP A 170 2.84 -10.11 19.39
N VAL A 171 2.87 -9.14 20.30
CA VAL A 171 2.46 -7.76 20.00
C VAL A 171 3.52 -7.18 19.07
N SER A 172 3.35 -7.40 17.76
CA SER A 172 4.22 -6.84 16.74
C SER A 172 3.99 -5.32 16.64
N SER A 173 4.56 -4.58 17.58
CA SER A 173 4.98 -3.21 17.33
C SER A 173 5.95 -3.25 16.16
N SER A 174 5.83 -2.33 15.21
CA SER A 174 6.75 -1.90 14.12
C SER A 174 8.24 -2.37 14.13
N ILE A 175 8.53 -3.65 14.35
CA ILE A 175 9.86 -4.22 14.51
C ILE A 175 10.21 -4.85 13.17
N GLY A 176 10.85 -4.05 12.31
CA GLY A 176 11.48 -4.56 11.10
C GLY A 176 11.35 -3.70 9.84
N GLN A 177 11.30 -2.36 9.95
CA GLN A 177 11.54 -1.54 8.76
C GLN A 177 13.01 -1.63 8.38
N PHE A 178 13.33 -2.39 7.34
CA PHE A 178 14.69 -2.49 6.81
C PHE A 178 14.75 -1.86 5.42
N GLN A 179 15.65 -0.90 5.25
CA GLN A 179 15.99 -0.38 3.93
C GLN A 179 17.35 -0.95 3.52
N ARG A 180 17.33 -1.85 2.54
CA ARG A 180 18.55 -2.33 1.90
C ARG A 180 18.90 -1.38 0.76
N LEU A 181 20.05 -0.72 0.88
CA LEU A 181 20.68 -0.12 -0.29
C LEU A 181 21.17 -1.28 -1.17
N VAL A 182 20.75 -1.26 -2.43
CA VAL A 182 21.38 -2.10 -3.44
C VAL A 182 22.68 -1.35 -3.79
N PRO A 183 23.85 -2.02 -3.85
CA PRO A 183 25.06 -1.39 -4.35
C PRO A 183 24.70 -0.63 -5.62
N ALA A 184 25.06 0.66 -5.68
CA ALA A 184 24.82 1.46 -6.86
C ALA A 184 25.31 0.66 -8.06
N ASP A 185 24.48 0.54 -9.10
CA ASP A 185 24.96 0.14 -10.41
C ASP A 185 26.19 1.02 -10.67
N LEU A 186 27.39 0.42 -10.62
CA LEU A 186 28.63 1.06 -11.03
C LEU A 186 28.45 1.35 -12.51
N GLY A 187 27.96 2.55 -12.83
CA GLY A 187 27.40 2.77 -14.15
C GLY A 187 27.12 4.23 -14.47
N GLU A 188 28.03 5.13 -14.12
CA GLU A 188 28.38 6.12 -15.15
C GLU A 188 29.03 5.33 -16.31
N ALA A 189 28.37 5.37 -17.47
CA ALA A 189 28.94 5.03 -18.77
C ALA A 189 29.51 3.62 -18.99
N THR A 190 28.77 2.54 -18.71
CA THR A 190 29.00 1.28 -19.45
C THR A 190 27.69 0.58 -19.78
N LYS A 191 27.59 0.15 -21.05
CA LYS A 191 26.44 -0.50 -21.69
C LYS A 191 25.86 -1.61 -20.80
N THR A 192 24.69 -1.37 -20.23
CA THR A 192 23.93 -2.35 -19.45
C THR A 192 23.54 -3.50 -20.37
N THR A 193 24.05 -4.70 -20.12
CA THR A 193 23.54 -5.92 -20.75
C THR A 193 22.29 -6.37 -19.99
N THR A 194 21.25 -6.73 -20.74
CA THR A 194 19.92 -7.14 -20.25
C THR A 194 19.97 -8.27 -19.20
N ALA A 195 21.07 -9.03 -19.13
CA ALA A 195 21.27 -10.14 -18.20
C ALA A 195 21.47 -9.71 -16.73
N GLY A 196 22.11 -8.56 -16.47
CA GLY A 196 22.40 -8.13 -15.10
C GLY A 196 21.15 -7.75 -14.29
N ALA A 197 20.19 -7.09 -14.92
CA ALA A 197 18.94 -6.69 -14.28
C ALA A 197 18.02 -7.90 -13.97
N ILE A 198 18.03 -8.93 -14.83
CA ILE A 198 17.19 -10.14 -14.67
C ILE A 198 17.67 -10.99 -13.50
N LEU A 199 18.99 -11.13 -13.31
CA LEU A 199 19.56 -11.96 -12.23
C LEU A 199 19.18 -11.41 -10.84
N TRP A 200 19.14 -10.09 -10.67
CA TRP A 200 18.79 -9.43 -9.40
C TRP A 200 17.29 -9.46 -9.08
N LEU A 201 16.44 -9.23 -10.09
CA LEU A 201 14.98 -9.39 -9.95
C LEU A 201 14.63 -10.84 -9.53
N GLY A 202 15.36 -11.83 -10.07
CA GLY A 202 15.23 -13.23 -9.70
C GLY A 202 15.54 -13.49 -8.23
N THR A 203 16.66 -13.00 -7.70
CA THR A 203 17.02 -13.23 -6.28
C THR A 203 16.07 -12.58 -5.28
N GLY A 204 15.51 -11.41 -5.57
CA GLY A 204 14.52 -10.76 -4.69
C GLY A 204 13.17 -11.48 -4.70
N MET A 205 12.68 -11.86 -5.89
CA MET A 205 11.40 -12.58 -6.02
C MET A 205 11.46 -14.01 -5.47
N VAL A 206 12.60 -14.70 -5.57
CA VAL A 206 12.75 -16.06 -5.02
C VAL A 206 12.69 -16.06 -3.50
N VAL A 207 13.22 -15.05 -2.80
CA VAL A 207 13.13 -14.98 -1.33
C VAL A 207 11.68 -14.72 -0.88
N GLY A 208 10.94 -13.85 -1.57
CA GLY A 208 9.52 -13.62 -1.29
C GLY A 208 8.64 -14.85 -1.54
N ALA A 209 8.87 -15.57 -2.64
CA ALA A 209 8.10 -16.77 -2.99
C ALA A 209 8.43 -17.99 -2.11
N VAL A 210 9.68 -18.15 -1.68
CA VAL A 210 10.11 -19.23 -0.77
C VAL A 210 9.52 -19.04 0.63
N ALA A 211 9.35 -17.80 1.10
CA ALA A 211 8.68 -17.53 2.37
C ALA A 211 7.20 -17.95 2.33
N ALA A 212 6.48 -17.69 1.23
CA ALA A 212 5.08 -18.09 1.06
C ALA A 212 4.89 -19.63 0.98
N THR A 213 5.84 -20.36 0.39
CA THR A 213 5.77 -21.82 0.28
C THR A 213 6.15 -22.55 1.58
N ALA A 214 7.06 -21.99 2.38
CA ALA A 214 7.39 -22.54 3.70
C ALA A 214 6.20 -22.47 4.68
N SER A 215 5.39 -21.40 4.64
CA SER A 215 4.16 -21.28 5.44
C SER A 215 3.08 -22.28 5.04
N LEU A 216 2.97 -22.63 3.75
CA LEU A 216 2.04 -23.65 3.25
C LEU A 216 2.42 -25.08 3.69
N LEU A 217 3.72 -25.40 3.75
CA LEU A 217 4.19 -26.70 4.24
C LEU A 217 4.04 -26.85 5.75
N PHE A 218 4.18 -25.76 6.52
CA PHE A 218 3.98 -25.80 7.98
C PHE A 218 2.51 -26.02 8.35
N LEU A 219 1.57 -25.39 7.61
CA LEU A 219 0.13 -25.60 7.80
C LEU A 219 -0.34 -26.99 7.39
N ALA A 220 0.28 -27.60 6.36
CA ALA A 220 -0.01 -28.98 5.95
C ALA A 220 0.50 -30.02 6.97
N GLY A 221 1.57 -29.70 7.72
CA GLY A 221 2.12 -30.57 8.77
C GLY A 221 1.25 -30.64 10.02
N SER A 222 0.67 -29.51 10.47
CA SER A 222 -0.16 -29.48 11.69
C SER A 222 -1.53 -30.17 11.53
N ALA A 223 -2.03 -30.34 10.31
CA ALA A 223 -3.29 -31.06 10.07
C ALA A 223 -3.17 -32.59 10.27
N LYS A 224 -1.95 -33.13 10.29
CA LYS A 224 -1.70 -34.58 10.37
C LYS A 224 -1.56 -35.14 11.79
N HIS A 225 -1.61 -34.29 12.81
CA HIS A 225 -1.49 -34.69 14.24
C HIS A 225 -2.77 -34.49 15.06
N ARG A 226 -3.91 -34.25 14.41
CA ARG A 226 -5.23 -34.28 15.05
C ARG A 226 -6.09 -35.35 14.37
N SER A 227 -5.77 -36.60 14.62
CA SER A 227 -6.64 -37.77 14.43
C SER A 227 -6.38 -38.76 15.54
#